data_AF-A0A954IKS3-F1
#
_entry.id   AF-A0A954IKS3-F1
#
_cell.length_a   1.000
_cell.length_b   1.000
_cell.length_c   1.000
_cell.angle_alpha   90.00
_cell.angle_beta   90.00
_cell.angle_gamma   90.00
#
_symmetry.space_group_name_H-M   'P 1'
#
loop_
_entity.id
_entity.type
_entity.pdbx_description
1 polymer ?
#
loop_
_entity_poly.entity_id
_entity_poly.type
_entity_poly.pdbx_seq_one_letter_code
_entity_poly.pdbx_strand_id
1 'polypeptide(L)'
;MTSLKTLLFILLVVTIPLQQSVLQADEFDDPIDAGIGRALAWLAREQKPSGAWSSEQYGESTATTSLAIMAFLAGGHVPDEGPYGRHLTHGINWVLSQQEPNGLLVGSGRSHGPMYSHGITT
;
A
#
# COMPACT_ATOMS: atom_id res chain seq x y z
N MET A 1 46.62 -18.86 -27.68
CA MET A 1 45.88 -17.61 -27.34
C MET A 1 44.42 -17.60 -27.78
N THR A 2 43.98 -18.50 -28.69
CA THR A 2 42.59 -18.63 -29.14
C THR A 2 41.69 -19.38 -28.15
N SER A 3 42.19 -20.46 -27.54
CA SER A 3 41.43 -21.30 -26.59
C SER A 3 40.92 -20.55 -25.35
N LEU A 4 41.69 -19.64 -24.77
CA LEU A 4 41.28 -18.86 -23.59
C LEU A 4 40.18 -17.84 -23.92
N LYS A 5 40.19 -17.24 -25.12
CA LYS A 5 39.14 -16.30 -25.57
C LYS A 5 37.82 -17.01 -25.84
N THR A 6 37.87 -18.21 -26.42
CA THR A 6 36.68 -19.04 -26.63
C THR A 6 36.06 -19.47 -25.30
N LEU A 7 36.87 -19.85 -24.31
CA LEU A 7 36.37 -20.21 -22.98
C LEU A 7 35.72 -19.03 -22.26
N LEU A 8 36.34 -17.84 -22.34
CA LEU A 8 35.78 -16.62 -21.75
C LEU A 8 34.47 -16.19 -22.40
N PHE A 9 34.35 -16.37 -23.72
CA PHE A 9 33.14 -16.06 -24.48
C PHE A 9 31.99 -17.03 -24.14
N ILE A 10 32.28 -18.33 -24.01
CA ILE A 10 31.30 -19.32 -23.55
C ILE A 10 30.88 -19.04 -22.11
N LEU A 11 31.81 -18.71 -21.22
CA LEU A 11 31.49 -18.34 -19.83
C LEU A 11 30.55 -17.13 -19.81
N LEU A 12 30.83 -16.08 -20.57
CA LEU A 12 30.01 -14.87 -20.65
C LEU A 12 28.61 -15.17 -21.23
N VAL A 13 28.53 -15.96 -22.31
CA VAL A 13 27.27 -16.33 -22.99
C VAL A 13 26.42 -17.25 -22.13
N VAL A 14 27.00 -18.02 -21.20
CA VAL A 14 26.25 -18.89 -20.27
C VAL A 14 25.86 -18.15 -18.99
N THR A 15 26.68 -17.23 -18.48
CA THR A 15 26.35 -16.48 -17.24
C THR A 15 25.28 -15.42 -17.44
N ILE A 16 25.25 -14.74 -18.61
CA ILE A 16 24.25 -13.71 -18.92
C ILE A 16 22.81 -14.26 -18.88
N PRO A 17 22.44 -15.35 -19.58
CA PRO A 17 21.08 -15.88 -19.54
C PRO A 17 20.71 -16.46 -18.17
N LEU A 18 21.69 -17.00 -17.42
CA LEU A 18 21.48 -17.44 -16.04
C LEU A 18 21.11 -16.25 -15.14
N GLN A 19 21.79 -15.11 -15.29
CA GLN A 19 21.46 -13.89 -14.55
C GLN A 19 20.10 -13.30 -14.96
N GLN A 20 19.73 -13.36 -16.24
CA GLN A 20 18.40 -12.96 -16.68
C GLN A 20 17.30 -13.88 -16.11
N SER A 21 17.51 -15.20 -16.08
CA SER A 21 16.53 -16.14 -15.50
C SER A 21 16.30 -15.95 -14.00
N VAL A 22 17.34 -15.58 -13.25
CA VAL A 22 17.24 -15.27 -11.82
C VAL A 22 16.55 -13.93 -11.57
N LEU A 23 16.78 -12.92 -12.43
CA LEU A 23 16.07 -11.64 -12.35
C LEU A 23 14.61 -11.75 -12.78
N GLN A 24 14.30 -12.65 -13.72
CA GLN A 24 12.96 -12.82 -14.28
C GLN A 24 12.06 -13.71 -13.41
N ALA A 25 12.65 -14.55 -12.55
CA ALA A 25 11.89 -15.32 -11.55
C ALA A 25 11.23 -14.43 -10.48
N ASP A 26 11.63 -13.17 -10.38
CA ASP A 26 11.08 -12.15 -9.48
C ASP A 26 10.04 -11.24 -10.19
N GLU A 27 9.81 -11.43 -11.50
CA GLU A 27 8.99 -10.54 -12.32
C GLU A 27 7.52 -11.01 -12.36
N PHE A 28 6.75 -10.53 -11.39
CA PHE A 28 5.30 -10.23 -11.43
C PHE A 28 4.37 -11.22 -12.15
N ASP A 29 4.28 -12.45 -11.65
CA ASP A 29 3.13 -13.32 -11.89
C ASP A 29 2.77 -14.15 -10.63
N ASP A 30 3.01 -13.59 -9.43
CA ASP A 30 2.56 -14.20 -8.18
C ASP A 30 1.04 -13.95 -8.01
N PRO A 31 0.21 -15.02 -7.90
CA PRO A 31 -1.21 -14.89 -7.55
C PRO A 31 -1.48 -14.01 -6.31
N ILE A 32 -0.53 -13.92 -5.39
CA ILE A 32 -0.58 -13.05 -4.21
C ILE A 32 -0.52 -11.58 -4.60
N ASP A 33 0.44 -11.17 -5.43
CA ASP A 33 0.58 -9.78 -5.89
C ASP A 33 -0.66 -9.34 -6.69
N ALA A 34 -1.16 -10.23 -7.55
CA ALA A 34 -2.41 -10.00 -8.26
C ALA A 34 -3.59 -9.84 -7.27
N GLY A 35 -3.59 -10.60 -6.18
CA GLY A 35 -4.56 -10.47 -5.08
C GLY A 35 -4.49 -9.13 -4.37
N ILE A 36 -3.29 -8.69 -4.00
CA ILE A 36 -3.02 -7.39 -3.37
C ILE A 36 -3.49 -6.27 -4.30
N GLY A 37 -3.11 -6.31 -5.58
CA GLY A 37 -3.54 -5.31 -6.56
C GLY A 37 -5.07 -5.21 -6.69
N ARG A 38 -5.79 -6.34 -6.69
CA ARG A 38 -7.27 -6.34 -6.69
C ARG A 38 -7.85 -5.73 -5.42
N ALA A 39 -7.28 -6.05 -4.25
CA ALA A 39 -7.74 -5.52 -2.97
C ALA A 39 -7.53 -4.01 -2.86
N LEU A 40 -6.36 -3.50 -3.24
CA LEU A 40 -6.05 -2.06 -3.26
C LEU A 40 -6.94 -1.31 -4.26
N ALA A 41 -7.17 -1.87 -5.45
CA ALA A 41 -8.08 -1.30 -6.41
C ALA A 41 -9.53 -1.27 -5.89
N TRP A 42 -9.96 -2.28 -5.12
CA TRP A 42 -11.27 -2.26 -4.48
C TRP A 42 -11.35 -1.20 -3.39
N LEU A 43 -10.34 -1.10 -2.51
CA LEU A 43 -10.27 -0.05 -1.49
C LEU A 43 -10.35 1.34 -2.11
N ALA A 44 -9.63 1.60 -3.20
CA ALA A 44 -9.65 2.89 -3.87
C ALA A 44 -11.05 3.28 -4.38
N ARG A 45 -11.83 2.31 -4.89
CA ARG A 45 -13.22 2.53 -5.32
C ARG A 45 -14.17 2.76 -4.15
N GLU A 46 -13.86 2.23 -2.98
CA GLU A 46 -14.76 2.24 -1.84
C GLU A 46 -14.60 3.46 -0.92
N GLN A 47 -13.55 4.27 -1.15
CA GLN A 47 -13.36 5.55 -0.48
C GLN A 47 -14.57 6.48 -0.71
N LYS A 48 -15.06 7.09 0.36
CA LYS A 48 -16.20 8.00 0.30
C LYS A 48 -15.78 9.39 -0.20
N PRO A 49 -16.73 10.22 -0.68
CA PRO A 49 -16.41 11.58 -1.13
C PRO A 49 -15.76 12.47 -0.06
N SER A 50 -15.99 12.16 1.23
CA SER A 50 -15.33 12.81 2.36
C SER A 50 -13.81 12.55 2.41
N GLY A 51 -13.33 11.48 1.77
CA GLY A 51 -11.97 10.95 1.88
C GLY A 51 -11.86 9.77 2.85
N ALA A 52 -12.89 9.48 3.64
CA ALA A 52 -12.88 8.39 4.61
C ALA A 52 -13.17 7.01 3.98
N TRP A 53 -12.85 5.95 4.71
CA TRP A 53 -13.44 4.64 4.50
C TRP A 53 -14.47 4.34 5.59
N SER A 54 -15.58 3.74 5.18
CA SER A 54 -16.69 3.42 6.07
C SER A 54 -16.91 1.92 6.20
N SER A 55 -17.33 1.46 7.39
CA SER A 55 -17.88 0.12 7.58
C SER A 55 -19.35 0.19 8.01
N GLU A 56 -20.10 -0.89 7.81
CA GLU A 56 -21.51 -0.94 8.20
C GLU A 56 -21.71 -0.68 9.70
N GLN A 57 -20.81 -1.19 10.54
CA GLN A 57 -20.94 -1.10 11.99
C GLN A 57 -20.51 0.26 12.58
N TYR A 58 -19.51 0.92 11.97
CA TYR A 58 -18.88 2.10 12.56
C TYR A 58 -18.99 3.37 11.71
N GLY A 59 -19.57 3.27 10.51
CA GLY A 59 -19.59 4.38 9.55
C GLY A 59 -18.17 4.83 9.19
N GLU A 60 -18.02 6.11 8.87
CA GLU A 60 -16.73 6.75 8.65
C GLU A 60 -16.01 6.92 9.99
N SER A 61 -14.91 6.18 10.19
CA SER A 61 -14.13 6.22 11.43
C SER A 61 -12.64 6.41 11.16
N THR A 62 -11.94 7.03 12.12
CA THR A 62 -10.48 7.23 12.03
C THR A 62 -9.73 5.91 11.99
N ALA A 63 -10.16 4.90 12.76
CA ALA A 63 -9.56 3.57 12.75
C ALA A 63 -9.66 2.88 11.38
N THR A 64 -10.87 2.79 10.80
CA THR A 64 -11.08 2.15 9.49
C THR A 64 -10.30 2.88 8.40
N THR A 65 -10.36 4.21 8.39
CA THR A 65 -9.67 5.03 7.40
C THR A 65 -8.15 4.87 7.51
N SER A 66 -7.60 4.83 8.72
CA SER A 66 -6.16 4.67 8.95
C SER A 66 -5.66 3.28 8.55
N LEU A 67 -6.45 2.22 8.78
CA LEU A 67 -6.11 0.88 8.31
C LEU A 67 -6.12 0.78 6.77
N ALA A 68 -7.08 1.44 6.10
CA ALA A 68 -7.09 1.51 4.65
C ALA A 68 -5.86 2.24 4.11
N ILE A 69 -5.50 3.39 4.70
CA ILE A 69 -4.26 4.13 4.38
C ILE A 69 -3.03 3.23 4.57
N MET A 70 -2.93 2.53 5.70
CA MET A 70 -1.82 1.63 5.99
C MET A 70 -1.69 0.50 4.97
N ALA A 71 -2.80 -0.04 4.46
CA ALA A 71 -2.77 -1.05 3.41
C ALA A 71 -2.13 -0.54 2.11
N PHE A 72 -2.45 0.70 1.69
CA PHE A 72 -1.80 1.32 0.52
C PHE A 72 -0.31 1.57 0.76
N LEU A 73 0.07 2.08 1.93
CA LEU A 73 1.46 2.33 2.30
C LEU A 73 2.27 1.01 2.32
N ALA A 74 1.69 -0.05 2.87
CA ALA A 74 2.30 -1.39 2.89
C ALA A 74 2.46 -1.96 1.47
N GLY A 75 1.58 -1.61 0.54
CA GLY A 75 1.70 -1.91 -0.90
C GLY A 75 2.71 -1.03 -1.65
N GLY A 76 3.45 -0.15 -0.96
CA GLY A 76 4.47 0.72 -1.56
C GLY A 76 3.92 1.97 -2.23
N HIS A 77 2.64 2.31 -2.03
CA HIS A 77 2.06 3.55 -2.54
C HIS A 77 2.26 4.69 -1.54
N VAL A 78 2.48 5.91 -2.04
CA VAL A 78 2.71 7.10 -1.20
C VAL A 78 1.76 8.24 -1.56
N PRO A 79 1.49 9.18 -0.63
CA PRO A 79 0.63 10.34 -0.91
C PRO A 79 1.14 11.15 -2.10
N ASP A 80 0.22 11.79 -2.81
CA ASP A 80 0.45 12.64 -4.00
C ASP A 80 1.14 11.99 -5.21
N GLU A 81 1.54 10.72 -5.13
CA GLU A 81 2.22 10.01 -6.23
C GLU A 81 1.49 8.75 -6.71
N GLY A 82 1.70 8.42 -7.98
CA GLY A 82 1.19 7.19 -8.58
C GLY A 82 -0.35 7.08 -8.62
N PRO A 83 -0.88 5.87 -8.83
CA PRO A 83 -2.31 5.67 -9.07
C PRO A 83 -3.18 5.91 -7.84
N TYR A 84 -2.64 5.72 -6.63
CA TYR A 84 -3.39 5.85 -5.37
C TYR A 84 -3.01 7.07 -4.53
N GLY A 85 -2.06 7.91 -4.97
CA GLY A 85 -1.58 9.06 -4.20
C GLY A 85 -2.68 10.05 -3.81
N ARG A 86 -3.64 10.32 -4.71
CA ARG A 86 -4.80 11.17 -4.37
C ARG A 86 -5.71 10.54 -3.31
N HIS A 87 -5.94 9.23 -3.37
CA HIS A 87 -6.72 8.51 -2.37
C HIS A 87 -6.06 8.58 -0.99
N LEU A 88 -4.74 8.34 -0.93
CA LEU A 88 -3.93 8.46 0.29
C LEU A 88 -4.01 9.88 0.87
N THR A 89 -3.79 10.89 0.05
CA THR A 89 -3.79 12.31 0.48
C THR A 89 -5.14 12.73 1.03
N HIS A 90 -6.24 12.35 0.36
CA HIS A 90 -7.59 12.64 0.83
C HIS A 90 -7.91 11.93 2.14
N GLY A 91 -7.51 10.65 2.28
CA GLY A 91 -7.71 9.89 3.51
C GLY A 91 -6.94 10.48 4.68
N ILE A 92 -5.67 10.84 4.49
CA ILE A 92 -4.83 11.45 5.52
C ILE A 92 -5.41 12.80 5.94
N ASN A 93 -5.78 13.66 4.99
CA ASN A 93 -6.40 14.96 5.29
C ASN A 93 -7.71 14.80 6.06
N TRP A 94 -8.52 13.80 5.70
CA TRP A 94 -9.73 13.49 6.45
C TRP A 94 -9.40 13.07 7.88
N VAL A 95 -8.46 12.15 8.11
CA VAL A 95 -8.05 11.72 9.47
C VAL A 95 -7.55 12.89 10.30
N LEU A 96 -6.70 13.75 9.73
CA LEU A 96 -6.18 14.94 10.40
C LEU A 96 -7.30 15.93 10.78
N SER A 97 -8.34 16.05 9.94
CA SER A 97 -9.51 16.88 10.26
C SER A 97 -10.36 16.35 11.42
N GLN A 98 -10.15 15.09 11.84
CA GLN A 98 -10.87 14.47 12.96
C GLN A 98 -10.17 14.68 14.31
N GLN A 99 -9.07 15.43 14.36
CA GLN A 99 -8.35 15.71 15.60
C GLN A 99 -9.17 16.60 16.54
N GLU A 100 -9.38 16.14 17.77
CA GLU A 100 -9.99 16.91 18.84
C GLU A 100 -8.99 17.89 19.49
N PRO A 101 -9.46 18.93 20.21
CA PRO A 101 -8.58 19.89 20.90
C PRO A 101 -7.62 19.27 21.93
N ASN A 102 -7.95 18.07 22.44
CA ASN A 102 -7.12 17.30 23.37
C ASN A 102 -6.05 16.43 22.65
N GLY A 103 -6.00 16.48 21.31
CA GLY A 103 -5.07 15.72 20.47
C GLY A 103 -5.56 14.35 20.02
N LEU A 104 -6.72 13.88 20.50
CA LEU A 104 -7.27 12.57 20.13
C LEU A 104 -7.75 12.55 18.68
N LEU A 105 -7.50 11.42 18.00
CA LEU A 105 -7.90 11.17 16.61
C LEU A 105 -9.05 10.16 16.59
N VAL A 106 -10.25 10.60 16.99
CA VAL A 106 -11.41 9.71 17.20
C VAL A 106 -12.61 10.06 16.33
N GLY A 107 -12.68 11.28 15.82
CA GLY A 107 -13.82 11.76 15.02
C GLY A 107 -15.15 11.71 15.76
N SER A 108 -16.26 11.88 15.04
CA SER A 108 -17.62 11.84 15.61
C SER A 108 -18.17 10.44 15.87
N GLY A 109 -17.51 9.38 15.36
CA GLY A 109 -17.95 7.98 15.47
C GLY A 109 -17.47 7.31 16.76
N ARG A 110 -18.40 6.96 17.66
CA ARG A 110 -18.09 6.31 18.94
C ARG A 110 -17.92 4.79 18.76
N SER A 111 -16.68 4.31 18.78
CA SER A 111 -16.34 2.87 18.94
C SER A 111 -16.20 2.49 20.43
N HIS A 112 -15.46 1.43 20.75
CA HIS A 112 -15.19 0.83 22.07
C HIS A 112 -14.38 1.73 23.05
N GLY A 113 -14.62 3.04 23.03
CA GLY A 113 -13.87 4.06 23.77
C GLY A 113 -12.86 4.82 22.88
N PRO A 114 -12.51 6.06 23.24
CA PRO A 114 -11.72 6.94 22.38
C PRO A 114 -10.30 6.41 22.11
N MET A 115 -9.70 5.70 23.07
CA MET A 115 -8.32 5.23 22.95
C MET A 115 -8.14 4.12 21.91
N TYR A 116 -9.17 3.32 21.61
CA TYR A 116 -9.04 2.25 20.63
C TYR A 116 -8.85 2.82 19.22
N SER A 117 -9.73 3.75 18.81
CA SER A 117 -9.60 4.41 17.50
C SER A 117 -8.35 5.27 17.42
N HIS A 118 -8.04 6.01 18.49
CA HIS A 118 -6.82 6.81 18.53
C HIS A 118 -5.56 5.95 18.37
N GLY A 119 -5.45 4.85 19.12
CA GLY A 119 -4.28 3.97 19.08
C GLY A 119 -4.10 3.20 17.78
N ILE A 120 -5.17 2.93 17.01
CA ILE A 120 -5.05 2.38 15.65
C ILE A 120 -4.61 3.46 14.65
N THR A 121 -4.97 4.71 14.91
CA THR A 121 -4.73 5.83 14.00
C THR A 121 -3.30 6.37 14.07
N THR A 122 -2.64 6.26 15.22
CA THR A 122 -1.26 6.73 15.47
C THR A 122 -0.22 5.66 15.20
#